data_AF-A0A7C4M9S1-F1
#
_entry.id   AF-A0A7C4M9S1-F1
#
_cell.length_a   1.000
_cell.length_b   1.000
_cell.length_c   1.000
_cell.angle_alpha   90.00
_cell.angle_beta   90.00
_cell.angle_gamma   90.00
#
_symmetry.space_group_name_H-M   'P 1'
#
loop_
_entity.id
_entity.type
_entity.pdbx_description
1 polymer ?
#
loop_
_entity_poly.entity_id
_entity_poly.type
_entity_poly.pdbx_seq_one_letter_code
_entity_poly.pdbx_strand_id
1 'polypeptide(L)'
;MTEMQHKLTLTELQFLQDALSSDYKVAGIRLREGEYQYELSKAIANFQLELYLPNVKDLVKKLYGEEKAEDVHLIRKTQTILKKMEKSGVTKILPKNRPWELQRYVLLSLKFIDADKNQVSFATDEQIQQAREKIKLIINQENKSKFPIGVMKLKVYVLAFIITLSYVTIAWNLLQTIINPIIFVIAFPLAIVCSIVLGKTLSEIKS
;
A
#
# COMPACT_ATOMS: atom_id res chain seq x y z
N MET A 1 -18.38 4.87 -18.98
CA MET A 1 -16.91 4.85 -19.02
C MET A 1 -16.40 4.66 -17.60
N THR A 2 -15.66 3.58 -17.38
CA THR A 2 -15.17 3.14 -16.08
C THR A 2 -14.07 4.10 -15.61
N GLU A 3 -14.42 5.13 -14.84
CA GLU A 3 -13.43 5.93 -14.10
C GLU A 3 -12.72 4.98 -13.14
N MET A 4 -11.47 4.66 -13.45
CA MET A 4 -10.61 3.86 -12.59
C MET A 4 -10.52 4.59 -11.24
N GLN A 5 -11.24 4.09 -10.24
CA GLN A 5 -11.09 4.53 -8.86
C GLN A 5 -9.64 4.27 -8.46
N HIS A 6 -8.82 5.32 -8.55
CA HIS A 6 -7.49 5.31 -7.98
C HIS A 6 -7.68 5.07 -6.48
N LYS A 7 -7.17 3.93 -6.00
CA LYS A 7 -7.20 3.63 -4.58
C LYS A 7 -6.35 4.69 -3.88
N LEU A 8 -7.00 5.52 -3.07
CA LEU A 8 -6.34 6.54 -2.26
C LEU A 8 -5.20 5.91 -1.45
N THR A 9 -4.04 6.56 -1.49
CA THR A 9 -2.90 6.21 -0.64
C THR A 9 -3.20 6.55 0.81
N LEU A 10 -2.50 5.91 1.75
CA LEU A 10 -2.68 6.18 3.18
C LEU A 10 -2.41 7.65 3.55
N THR A 11 -1.44 8.30 2.87
CA THR A 11 -1.14 9.72 3.04
C THR A 11 -2.29 10.61 2.54
N GLU A 12 -2.93 10.24 1.43
CA GLU A 12 -4.10 10.96 0.93
C GLU A 12 -5.32 10.80 1.83
N LEU A 13 -5.53 9.59 2.38
CA LEU A 13 -6.57 9.34 3.37
C LEU A 13 -6.35 10.17 4.64
N GLN A 14 -5.11 10.31 5.09
CA GLN A 14 -4.76 11.19 6.21
C GLN A 14 -5.08 12.66 5.88
N PHE A 15 -4.73 13.15 4.68
CA PHE A 15 -5.08 14.51 4.28
C PHE A 15 -6.59 14.75 4.24
N LEU A 16 -7.37 13.78 3.73
CA LEU A 16 -8.83 13.86 3.75
C LEU A 16 -9.36 13.86 5.18
N GLN A 17 -8.82 13.01 6.05
CA GLN A 17 -9.21 12.94 7.44
C GLN A 17 -8.91 14.25 8.19
N ASP A 18 -7.75 14.87 7.94
CA ASP A 18 -7.38 16.16 8.50
C ASP A 18 -8.31 17.27 8.04
N ALA A 19 -8.65 17.31 6.74
CA ALA A 19 -9.59 18.29 6.19
C ALA A 19 -11.02 18.13 6.76
N LEU A 20 -11.48 16.89 6.95
CA LEU A 20 -12.78 16.55 7.55
C LEU A 20 -12.81 16.75 9.07
N SER A 21 -11.66 16.81 9.73
CA SER A 21 -11.56 17.00 11.18
C SER A 21 -11.15 18.41 11.57
N SER A 22 -10.75 19.22 10.60
CA SER A 22 -10.45 20.63 10.80
C SER A 22 -11.73 21.38 11.18
N ASP A 23 -11.61 22.19 12.22
CA ASP A 23 -12.55 23.27 12.48
C ASP A 23 -12.42 24.37 11.40
N TYR A 24 -13.08 25.50 11.67
CA TYR A 24 -13.02 26.68 10.83
C TYR A 24 -11.58 27.15 10.57
N LYS A 25 -11.19 27.19 9.30
CA LYS A 25 -9.92 27.80 8.87
C LYS A 25 -10.12 29.20 8.33
N VAL A 26 -9.21 30.11 8.66
CA VAL A 26 -9.23 31.46 8.10
C VAL A 26 -8.75 31.41 6.64
N ALA A 27 -9.59 31.87 5.73
CA ALA A 27 -9.29 32.02 4.31
C ALA A 27 -8.93 33.48 4.02
N GLY A 28 -7.79 33.70 3.36
CA GLY A 28 -7.37 35.03 2.91
C GLY A 28 -8.18 35.59 1.73
N ILE A 29 -9.24 34.90 1.32
CA ILE A 29 -10.12 35.30 0.21
C ILE A 29 -11.58 35.24 0.63
N ARG A 30 -12.40 35.99 -0.10
CA ARG A 30 -13.84 35.93 0.00
C ARG A 30 -14.36 34.62 -0.61
N LEU A 31 -15.35 34.00 0.04
CA LEU A 31 -15.99 32.76 -0.39
C LEU A 31 -17.51 32.92 -0.34
N ARG A 32 -18.09 33.69 -1.26
CA ARG A 32 -19.55 33.91 -1.31
C ARG A 32 -20.22 33.13 -2.41
N GLU A 33 -21.44 32.68 -2.14
CA GLU A 33 -22.27 31.98 -3.13
C GLU A 33 -22.48 32.85 -4.38
N GLY A 34 -22.37 32.23 -5.56
CA GLY A 34 -22.34 32.93 -6.85
C GLY A 34 -20.94 33.41 -7.29
N GLU A 35 -19.94 33.44 -6.41
CA GLU A 35 -18.55 33.70 -6.81
C GLU A 35 -17.87 32.41 -7.28
N TYR A 36 -16.97 32.55 -8.25
CA TYR A 36 -16.29 31.41 -8.88
C TYR A 36 -15.47 30.57 -7.89
N GLN A 37 -14.86 31.22 -6.89
CA GLN A 37 -14.07 30.57 -5.84
C GLN A 37 -14.94 29.71 -4.93
N TYR A 38 -16.16 30.17 -4.64
CA TYR A 38 -17.11 29.42 -3.84
C TYR A 38 -17.60 28.18 -4.60
N GLU A 39 -17.98 28.32 -5.87
CA GLU A 39 -18.42 27.18 -6.69
C GLU A 39 -17.31 26.13 -6.83
N LEU A 40 -16.06 26.57 -7.04
CA LEU A 40 -14.91 25.65 -7.03
C LEU A 40 -14.74 24.95 -5.68
N SER A 41 -14.86 25.69 -4.57
CA SER A 41 -14.71 25.11 -3.24
C SER A 41 -15.81 24.09 -2.97
N LYS A 42 -17.06 24.42 -3.30
CA LYS A 42 -18.22 23.53 -3.19
C LYS A 42 -18.04 22.27 -4.04
N ALA A 43 -17.52 22.40 -5.26
CA ALA A 43 -17.20 21.25 -6.10
C ALA A 43 -16.11 20.35 -5.48
N ILE A 44 -15.00 20.93 -5.00
CA ILE A 44 -13.93 20.16 -4.34
C ILE A 44 -14.46 19.48 -3.06
N ALA A 45 -15.26 20.18 -2.27
CA ALA A 45 -15.88 19.65 -1.05
C ALA A 45 -16.74 18.41 -1.36
N ASN A 46 -17.58 18.47 -2.40
CA ASN A 46 -18.39 17.34 -2.83
C ASN A 46 -17.53 16.12 -3.18
N PHE A 47 -16.44 16.33 -3.92
CA PHE A 47 -15.51 15.24 -4.23
C PHE A 47 -14.84 14.68 -2.96
N GLN A 48 -14.45 15.52 -2.00
CA GLN A 48 -13.86 15.06 -0.74
C GLN A 48 -14.84 14.23 0.10
N LEU A 49 -16.12 14.58 0.12
CA LEU A 49 -17.16 13.79 0.79
C LEU A 49 -17.37 12.42 0.14
N GLU A 50 -17.13 12.33 -1.17
CA GLU A 50 -17.11 11.08 -1.94
C GLU A 50 -15.76 10.34 -1.84
N LEU A 51 -14.82 10.85 -1.04
CA LEU A 51 -13.45 10.32 -0.91
C LEU A 51 -12.68 10.29 -2.23
N TYR A 52 -12.84 11.34 -3.02
CA TYR A 52 -12.14 11.54 -4.28
C TYR A 52 -11.36 12.85 -4.27
N LEU A 53 -10.17 12.84 -4.88
CA LEU A 53 -9.28 13.99 -4.98
C LEU A 53 -9.26 14.49 -6.42
N PRO A 54 -10.04 15.53 -6.75
CA PRO A 54 -10.28 15.92 -8.12
C PRO A 54 -9.08 16.62 -8.76
N ASN A 55 -8.91 16.37 -10.04
CA ASN A 55 -8.07 17.19 -10.92
C ASN A 55 -8.90 18.35 -11.51
N VAL A 56 -8.23 19.29 -12.20
CA VAL A 56 -8.94 20.45 -12.79
C VAL A 56 -9.99 20.07 -13.81
N LYS A 57 -9.76 19.02 -14.60
CA LYS A 57 -10.71 18.55 -15.60
C LYS A 57 -11.97 18.00 -14.92
N ASP A 58 -11.81 17.26 -13.83
CA ASP A 58 -12.94 16.75 -13.03
C ASP A 58 -13.79 17.90 -12.47
N LEU A 59 -13.13 18.97 -11.98
CA LEU A 59 -13.83 20.17 -11.49
C LEU A 59 -14.60 20.88 -12.60
N VAL A 60 -13.97 21.06 -13.76
CA VAL A 60 -14.60 21.70 -14.91
C VAL A 60 -15.79 20.87 -15.41
N LYS A 61 -15.62 19.55 -15.51
CA LYS A 61 -16.67 18.60 -15.88
C LYS A 61 -17.85 18.68 -14.91
N LYS A 62 -17.60 18.73 -13.61
CA LYS A 62 -18.66 18.82 -12.58
C LYS A 62 -19.42 20.15 -12.65
N LEU A 63 -18.72 21.27 -12.89
CA LEU A 63 -19.31 22.61 -12.87
C LEU A 63 -19.96 23.02 -14.20
N TYR A 64 -19.42 22.56 -15.33
CA TYR A 64 -19.76 23.07 -16.66
C TYR A 64 -20.15 22.00 -17.68
N GLY A 65 -20.10 20.72 -17.31
CA GLY A 65 -20.37 19.59 -18.19
C GLY A 65 -19.14 19.08 -18.94
N GLU A 66 -19.27 17.89 -19.53
CA GLU A 66 -18.21 17.18 -20.26
C GLU A 66 -17.66 17.99 -21.45
N GLU A 67 -18.52 18.70 -22.17
CA GLU A 67 -18.13 19.47 -23.36
C GLU A 67 -17.08 20.55 -23.06
N LYS A 68 -17.16 21.16 -21.87
CA LYS A 68 -16.22 22.22 -21.45
C LYS A 68 -14.98 21.67 -20.77
N ALA A 69 -14.92 20.37 -20.48
CA ALA A 69 -13.81 19.73 -19.80
C ALA A 69 -12.53 19.66 -20.67
N GLU A 70 -12.64 19.89 -21.98
CA GLU A 70 -11.51 20.00 -22.91
C GLU A 70 -11.16 21.46 -23.26
N ASP A 71 -11.91 22.45 -22.75
CA ASP A 71 -11.62 23.86 -23.01
C ASP A 71 -10.35 24.29 -22.26
N VAL A 72 -9.25 24.43 -23.01
CA VAL A 72 -7.93 24.82 -22.51
C VAL A 72 -7.98 26.19 -21.81
N HIS A 73 -8.79 27.13 -22.29
CA HIS A 73 -8.90 28.45 -21.69
C HIS A 73 -9.56 28.35 -20.32
N LEU A 74 -10.65 27.57 -20.22
CA LEU A 74 -11.34 27.34 -18.97
C LEU A 74 -10.45 26.61 -17.95
N ILE A 75 -9.76 25.54 -18.37
CA ILE A 75 -8.80 24.80 -17.52
C ILE A 75 -7.74 25.74 -16.97
N ARG A 76 -7.14 26.60 -17.81
CA ARG A 76 -6.09 27.52 -17.39
C ARG A 76 -6.61 28.59 -16.42
N LYS A 77 -7.83 29.09 -16.64
CA LYS A 77 -8.50 30.02 -15.73
C LYS A 77 -8.76 29.36 -14.38
N THR A 78 -9.32 28.15 -14.37
CA THR A 78 -9.55 27.35 -13.15
C THR A 78 -8.25 27.13 -12.39
N GLN A 79 -7.17 26.69 -13.05
CA GLN A 79 -5.86 26.49 -12.43
C GLN A 79 -5.32 27.78 -11.79
N THR A 80 -5.46 28.91 -12.48
CA THR A 80 -4.98 30.20 -11.98
C THR A 80 -5.71 30.60 -10.70
N ILE A 81 -7.03 30.37 -10.65
CA ILE A 81 -7.84 30.68 -9.47
C ILE A 81 -7.52 29.71 -8.34
N LEU A 82 -7.38 28.41 -8.62
CA LEU A 82 -6.98 27.41 -7.61
C LEU A 82 -5.61 27.72 -7.00
N LYS A 83 -4.64 28.22 -7.79
CA LYS A 83 -3.35 28.70 -7.26
C LYS A 83 -3.51 29.92 -6.34
N LYS A 84 -4.45 30.82 -6.63
CA LYS A 84 -4.76 31.95 -5.72
C LYS A 84 -5.41 31.45 -4.43
N MET A 85 -6.32 30.49 -4.53
CA MET A 85 -6.98 29.85 -3.37
C MET A 85 -5.96 29.12 -2.48
N GLU A 86 -4.97 28.46 -3.08
CA GLU A 86 -3.89 27.80 -2.35
C GLU A 86 -3.07 28.80 -1.53
N LYS A 87 -2.61 29.89 -2.16
CA LYS A 87 -1.88 30.97 -1.47
C LYS A 87 -2.69 31.62 -0.34
N SER A 88 -4.01 31.52 -0.40
CA SER A 88 -4.94 32.10 0.56
C SER A 88 -5.37 31.11 1.64
N GLY A 89 -4.78 29.91 1.69
CA GLY A 89 -5.06 28.92 2.73
C GLY A 89 -6.38 28.17 2.58
N VAL A 90 -6.98 28.15 1.37
CA VAL A 90 -8.25 27.45 1.12
C VAL A 90 -8.01 26.05 0.58
N THR A 91 -7.22 25.94 -0.49
CA THR A 91 -6.91 24.66 -1.14
C THR A 91 -5.45 24.26 -0.90
N LYS A 92 -5.16 22.99 -1.11
CA LYS A 92 -3.80 22.46 -1.19
C LYS A 92 -3.61 21.76 -2.53
N ILE A 93 -2.47 22.03 -3.15
CA ILE A 93 -2.04 21.34 -4.36
C ILE A 93 -1.46 19.97 -3.97
N LEU A 94 -1.98 18.91 -4.58
CA LEU A 94 -1.52 17.53 -4.36
C LEU A 94 -0.70 17.03 -5.55
N PRO A 95 0.28 16.14 -5.35
CA PRO A 95 1.05 15.57 -6.44
C PRO A 95 0.14 14.89 -7.47
N LYS A 96 0.54 14.91 -8.73
CA LYS A 96 -0.19 14.21 -9.80
C LYS A 96 -0.04 12.71 -9.62
N ASN A 97 -1.02 11.93 -10.07
CA ASN A 97 -0.82 10.47 -10.10
C ASN A 97 0.18 10.10 -11.20
N ARG A 98 0.08 10.77 -12.37
CA ARG A 98 0.98 10.59 -13.50
C ARG A 98 1.54 11.93 -13.98
N PRO A 99 2.77 11.98 -14.53
CA PRO A 99 3.40 13.23 -14.96
C PRO A 99 2.57 14.06 -15.95
N TRP A 100 1.87 13.37 -16.87
CA TRP A 100 1.04 13.96 -17.93
C TRP A 100 -0.40 14.31 -17.48
N GLU A 101 -0.78 13.99 -16.25
CA GLU A 101 -2.10 14.35 -15.73
C GLU A 101 -2.14 15.82 -15.24
N LEU A 102 -3.35 16.34 -15.09
CA LEU A 102 -3.56 17.65 -14.48
C LEU A 102 -3.34 17.58 -12.97
N GLN A 103 -3.02 18.74 -12.40
CA GLN A 103 -2.82 18.88 -10.96
C GLN A 103 -4.10 18.53 -10.20
N ARG A 104 -3.94 17.90 -9.03
CA ARG A 104 -5.03 17.55 -8.11
C ARG A 104 -5.10 18.54 -6.96
N TYR A 105 -6.31 18.71 -6.43
CA TYR A 105 -6.61 19.70 -5.40
C TYR A 105 -7.47 19.11 -4.30
N VAL A 106 -7.31 19.67 -3.10
CA VAL A 106 -8.09 19.31 -1.91
C VAL A 106 -8.34 20.58 -1.11
N LEU A 107 -9.48 20.69 -0.42
CA LEU A 107 -9.65 21.76 0.57
C LEU A 107 -8.91 21.42 1.85
N LEU A 108 -8.39 22.47 2.50
CA LEU A 108 -7.71 22.36 3.78
C LEU A 108 -8.67 22.20 4.97
N SER A 109 -9.94 22.54 4.79
CA SER A 109 -11.07 22.35 5.70
C SER A 109 -12.36 22.34 4.88
N LEU A 110 -13.47 21.85 5.43
CA LEU A 110 -14.80 22.05 4.85
C LEU A 110 -15.52 23.27 5.44
N LYS A 111 -14.92 23.88 6.45
CA LYS A 111 -15.43 25.06 7.17
C LYS A 111 -14.39 26.16 7.14
N PHE A 112 -14.78 27.35 6.68
CA PHE A 112 -13.90 28.50 6.57
C PHE A 112 -14.49 29.75 7.19
N ILE A 113 -13.61 30.63 7.66
CA ILE A 113 -13.92 32.03 7.94
C ILE A 113 -13.32 32.81 6.77
N ASP A 114 -14.16 33.43 5.94
CA ASP A 114 -13.71 34.17 4.77
C ASP A 114 -12.99 35.48 5.15
N ALA A 115 -12.44 36.18 4.15
CA ALA A 115 -11.73 37.45 4.37
C ALA A 115 -12.61 38.54 5.03
N ASP A 116 -13.94 38.46 4.86
CA ASP A 116 -14.92 39.37 5.44
C ASP A 116 -15.42 38.89 6.83
N LYS A 117 -14.80 37.83 7.39
CA LYS A 117 -15.15 37.16 8.66
C LYS A 117 -16.48 36.42 8.66
N ASN A 118 -17.03 36.09 7.49
CA ASN A 118 -18.22 35.26 7.37
C ASN A 118 -17.84 33.78 7.52
N GLN A 119 -18.66 33.04 8.26
CA GLN A 119 -18.54 31.59 8.35
C GLN A 119 -19.16 30.95 7.11
N VAL A 120 -18.38 30.11 6.45
CA VAL A 120 -18.78 29.40 5.23
C VAL A 120 -18.56 27.91 5.46
N SER A 121 -19.62 27.12 5.34
CA SER A 121 -19.55 25.65 5.43
C SER A 121 -19.96 25.03 4.10
N PHE A 122 -19.12 24.16 3.56
CA PHE A 122 -19.38 23.46 2.31
C PHE A 122 -20.05 22.08 2.51
N ALA A 123 -20.19 21.63 3.75
CA ALA A 123 -20.82 20.37 4.11
C ALA A 123 -21.56 20.48 5.45
N THR A 124 -22.56 19.61 5.66
CA THR A 124 -23.21 19.45 6.97
C THR A 124 -22.37 18.56 7.88
N ASP A 125 -22.52 18.71 9.20
CA ASP A 125 -21.81 17.86 10.17
C ASP A 125 -22.10 16.37 9.95
N GLU A 126 -23.32 16.03 9.54
CA GLU A 126 -23.73 14.67 9.18
C GLU A 126 -22.93 14.13 7.98
N GLN A 127 -22.81 14.92 6.90
CA GLN A 127 -22.03 14.52 5.71
C GLN A 127 -20.56 14.33 6.05
N ILE A 128 -19.99 15.21 6.88
CA ILE A 128 -18.61 15.13 7.35
C ILE A 128 -18.39 13.85 8.16
N GLN A 129 -19.31 13.56 9.08
CA GLN A 129 -19.23 12.37 9.92
C GLN A 129 -19.34 11.08 9.08
N GLN A 130 -20.26 11.04 8.11
CA GLN A 130 -20.38 9.91 7.18
C GLN A 130 -19.09 9.69 6.38
N ALA A 131 -18.49 10.75 5.84
CA ALA A 131 -17.23 10.65 5.10
C ALA A 131 -16.08 10.15 6.01
N ARG A 132 -16.02 10.65 7.25
CA ARG A 132 -15.03 10.22 8.25
C ARG A 132 -15.15 8.73 8.60
N GLU A 133 -16.37 8.24 8.78
CA GLU A 133 -16.63 6.83 9.06
C GLU A 133 -16.20 5.94 7.88
N LYS A 134 -16.49 6.36 6.64
CA LYS A 134 -16.01 5.66 5.44
C LYS A 134 -14.48 5.58 5.39
N ILE A 135 -13.76 6.67 5.69
CA ILE A 135 -12.28 6.66 5.77
C ILE A 135 -11.79 5.68 6.83
N LYS A 136 -12.39 5.71 8.03
CA LYS A 136 -12.03 4.81 9.13
C LYS A 136 -12.20 3.34 8.76
N LEU A 137 -13.27 3.01 8.04
CA LEU A 137 -13.51 1.66 7.50
C LEU A 137 -12.42 1.25 6.51
N ILE A 138 -12.07 2.13 5.56
CA ILE A 138 -11.02 1.87 4.55
C ILE A 138 -9.66 1.63 5.23
N ILE A 139 -9.27 2.49 6.18
CA ILE A 139 -8.00 2.36 6.91
C ILE A 139 -7.98 1.05 7.71
N ASN A 140 -9.07 0.72 8.41
CA ASN A 140 -9.17 -0.52 9.18
C ASN A 140 -9.10 -1.76 8.28
N GLN A 141 -9.71 -1.71 7.10
CA GLN A 141 -9.67 -2.81 6.13
C GLN A 141 -8.27 -2.98 5.54
N GLU A 142 -7.56 -1.89 5.25
CA GLU A 142 -6.18 -1.94 4.77
C GLU A 142 -5.20 -2.45 5.84
N ASN A 143 -5.44 -2.13 7.12
CA ASN A 143 -4.68 -2.70 8.23
C ASN A 143 -4.98 -4.19 8.45
N LYS A 144 -6.21 -4.65 8.17
CA LYS A 144 -6.58 -6.08 8.22
C LYS A 144 -6.07 -6.87 7.01
N SER A 145 -6.04 -6.27 5.81
CA SER A 145 -5.59 -6.93 4.58
C SER A 145 -4.07 -7.01 4.47
N LYS A 146 -3.34 -6.21 5.25
CA LYS A 146 -1.97 -6.54 5.69
C LYS A 146 -2.01 -7.74 6.63
N PHE A 147 -2.47 -8.89 6.13
CA PHE A 147 -2.22 -10.19 6.74
C PHE A 147 -0.72 -10.26 7.07
N PRO A 148 -0.35 -10.74 8.26
CA PRO A 148 0.90 -10.33 8.85
C PRO A 148 2.02 -10.81 7.93
N ILE A 149 2.81 -9.87 7.44
CA ILE A 149 4.06 -10.15 6.71
C ILE A 149 4.91 -11.16 7.51
N GLY A 150 4.73 -11.24 8.83
CA GLY A 150 5.25 -12.28 9.71
C GLY A 150 4.82 -13.71 9.38
N VAL A 151 3.57 -13.99 9.01
CA VAL A 151 3.08 -15.34 8.69
C VAL A 151 3.67 -15.84 7.36
N MET A 152 3.82 -14.94 6.39
CA MET A 152 4.44 -15.27 5.10
C MET A 152 5.94 -15.55 5.26
N LYS A 153 6.65 -14.74 6.07
CA LYS A 153 8.05 -15.00 6.45
C LYS A 153 8.20 -16.32 7.19
N LEU A 154 7.33 -16.62 8.16
CA LEU A 154 7.33 -17.87 8.90
C LEU A 154 7.17 -19.08 7.97
N LYS A 155 6.25 -19.00 6.99
CA LYS A 155 6.03 -20.07 6.01
C LYS A 155 7.28 -20.30 5.15
N VAL A 156 7.98 -19.24 4.75
CA VAL A 156 9.25 -19.34 4.00
C VAL A 156 10.35 -19.98 4.86
N TYR A 157 10.48 -19.59 6.14
CA TYR A 157 11.45 -20.22 7.05
C TYR A 157 11.15 -21.70 7.30
N VAL A 158 9.88 -22.07 7.46
CA VAL A 158 9.46 -23.48 7.62
C VAL A 158 9.78 -24.29 6.37
N LEU A 159 9.50 -23.76 5.17
CA LEU A 159 9.86 -24.41 3.91
C LEU A 159 11.38 -24.59 3.76
N ALA A 160 12.18 -23.56 4.06
CA ALA A 160 13.63 -23.65 4.03
C ALA A 160 14.17 -24.70 5.03
N PHE A 161 13.57 -24.78 6.21
CA PHE A 161 13.93 -25.76 7.23
C PHE A 161 13.62 -27.20 6.78
N ILE A 162 12.45 -27.44 6.19
CA ILE A 162 12.07 -28.74 5.63
C ILE A 162 13.05 -29.18 4.53
N ILE A 163 13.43 -28.26 3.62
CA ILE A 163 14.40 -28.54 2.55
C ILE A 163 15.77 -28.90 3.15
N THR A 164 16.21 -28.15 4.16
CA THR A 164 17.50 -28.40 4.82
C THR A 164 17.51 -29.76 5.52
N LEU A 165 16.46 -30.10 6.27
CA LEU A 165 16.31 -31.41 6.90
C LEU A 165 16.28 -32.55 5.90
N SER A 166 15.54 -32.39 4.80
CA SER A 166 15.50 -33.36 3.70
C SER A 166 16.89 -33.58 3.08
N TYR A 167 17.65 -32.51 2.87
CA TYR A 167 19.00 -32.62 2.33
C TYR A 167 19.96 -33.32 3.30
N VAL A 168 19.89 -32.98 4.60
CA VAL A 168 20.71 -33.62 5.65
C VAL A 168 20.40 -35.11 5.77
N THR A 169 19.13 -35.52 5.73
CA THR A 169 18.77 -36.94 5.82
C THR A 169 19.21 -37.74 4.60
N ILE A 170 19.10 -37.17 3.39
CA ILE A 170 19.62 -37.80 2.17
C ILE A 170 21.15 -37.94 2.24
N ALA A 171 21.86 -36.88 2.61
CA ALA A 171 23.32 -36.91 2.75
C ALA A 171 23.78 -37.93 3.80
N TRP A 172 23.06 -38.02 4.93
CA TRP A 172 23.33 -38.98 6.00
C TRP A 172 23.15 -40.43 5.53
N ASN A 173 22.05 -40.73 4.85
CA ASN A 173 21.80 -42.06 4.29
C ASN A 173 22.88 -42.46 3.27
N LEU A 174 23.29 -41.54 2.39
CA LEU A 174 24.36 -41.80 1.42
C LEU A 174 25.69 -42.11 2.12
N LEU A 175 26.05 -41.37 3.18
CA LEU A 175 27.24 -41.67 3.97
C LEU A 175 27.19 -43.07 4.58
N GLN A 176 26.04 -43.45 5.17
CA GLN A 176 25.86 -44.77 5.78
C GLN A 176 25.93 -45.90 4.73
N THR A 177 25.36 -45.69 3.55
CA THR A 177 25.43 -46.63 2.42
C THR A 177 26.83 -46.77 1.85
N ILE A 178 27.70 -45.77 1.97
CA ILE A 178 29.12 -45.85 1.53
C ILE A 178 29.99 -46.52 2.60
N ILE A 179 29.74 -46.26 3.88
CA ILE A 179 30.51 -46.85 4.99
C ILE A 179 30.34 -48.38 5.07
N ASN A 180 29.11 -48.89 4.93
CA ASN A 180 28.82 -50.34 5.00
C ASN A 180 29.62 -51.21 4.02
N PRO A 181 29.69 -50.91 2.71
CA PRO A 181 30.48 -51.70 1.76
C PRO A 181 31.99 -51.55 1.97
N ILE A 182 32.50 -50.39 2.40
CA ILE A 182 33.93 -50.23 2.69
C ILE A 182 34.35 -51.11 3.87
N ILE A 183 33.56 -51.12 4.95
CA ILE A 183 33.82 -51.99 6.12
C ILE A 183 33.76 -53.46 5.71
N PHE A 184 32.77 -53.86 4.89
CA PHE A 184 32.63 -55.23 4.41
C PHE A 184 33.82 -55.68 3.55
N VAL A 185 34.28 -54.83 2.61
CA VAL A 185 35.41 -55.12 1.72
C VAL A 185 36.73 -55.26 2.49
N ILE A 186 36.93 -54.50 3.57
CA ILE A 186 38.14 -54.63 4.41
C ILE A 186 38.05 -55.83 5.36
N ALA A 187 36.88 -56.09 5.94
CA ALA A 187 36.69 -57.18 6.90
C ALA A 187 36.82 -58.58 6.25
N PHE A 188 36.41 -58.73 4.99
CA PHE A 188 36.42 -60.01 4.28
C PHE A 188 37.82 -60.64 4.10
N PRO A 189 38.85 -59.94 3.56
CA PRO A 189 40.19 -60.50 3.45
C PRO A 189 40.84 -60.73 4.83
N LEU A 190 40.55 -59.88 5.81
CA LEU A 190 40.99 -60.07 7.20
C LEU A 190 40.46 -61.38 7.79
N ALA A 191 39.17 -61.69 7.57
CA ALA A 191 38.56 -62.94 8.01
C ALA A 191 39.18 -64.17 7.31
N ILE A 192 39.51 -64.07 6.02
CA ILE A 192 40.19 -65.13 5.26
C ILE A 192 41.59 -65.39 5.83
N VAL A 193 42.39 -64.35 6.05
CA VAL A 193 43.74 -64.49 6.63
C VAL A 193 43.66 -65.12 8.03
N CYS A 194 42.75 -64.64 8.88
CA CYS A 194 42.54 -65.22 10.21
C CYS A 194 42.15 -66.70 10.13
N SER A 195 41.28 -67.09 9.21
CA SER A 195 40.85 -68.48 9.02
C SER A 195 42.00 -69.38 8.53
N ILE A 196 42.86 -68.88 7.65
CA ILE A 196 44.05 -69.60 7.18
C ILE A 196 45.06 -69.78 8.32
N VAL A 197 45.33 -68.74 9.10
CA VAL A 197 46.24 -68.82 10.25
C VAL A 197 45.70 -69.78 11.32
N LEU A 198 44.40 -69.72 11.61
CA LEU A 198 43.75 -70.63 12.55
C LEU A 198 43.80 -72.09 12.04
N GLY A 199 43.55 -72.30 10.75
CA GLY A 199 43.64 -73.63 10.12
C GLY A 199 45.07 -74.20 10.17
N LYS A 200 46.08 -73.37 9.93
CA LYS A 200 47.49 -73.78 10.03
C LYS A 200 47.89 -74.15 11.46
N THR A 201 47.57 -73.30 12.43
CA THR A 201 47.89 -73.56 13.84
C THR A 201 47.19 -74.83 14.36
N LEU A 202 45.92 -75.06 14.00
CA LEU A 202 45.21 -76.29 14.34
C LEU A 202 45.80 -77.54 13.66
N SER A 203 46.32 -77.41 12.44
CA SER A 203 46.99 -78.51 11.73
C SER A 203 48.33 -78.87 12.37
N GLU A 204 49.08 -77.89 12.86
CA GLU A 204 50.36 -78.11 13.56
C GLU A 204 50.17 -78.75 14.94
N ILE A 205 49.04 -78.47 15.61
CA ILE A 205 48.70 -79.08 16.91
C ILE A 205 48.29 -80.57 16.78
N LYS A 206 47.93 -81.02 15.57
CA LYS A 206 47.42 -82.39 15.32
C LYS A 206 48.45 -83.34 14.69
N SER A 207 49.67 -82.88 14.40
CA SER A 207 50.82 -83.70 13.98
C SER A 207 51.74 -84.02 15.15
#